data_AF-A0A2M7YR23-F1
#
_entry.id   AF-A0A2M7YR23-F1
#
_cell.length_a   1.000
_cell.length_b   1.000
_cell.length_c   1.000
_cell.angle_alpha   90.00
_cell.angle_beta   90.00
_cell.angle_gamma   90.00
#
_symmetry.space_group_name_H-M   'P 1'
#
loop_
_entity.id
_entity.type
_entity.pdbx_description
1 polymer ?
#
loop_
_entity_poly.entity_id
_entity_poly.type
_entity_poly.pdbx_seq_one_letter_code
_entity_poly.pdbx_strand_id
1 'polypeptide(L)'
;MYICILDQQGRVRLHRNLPAEPGDFLDAIKKRLELYVLHNVREHDPQAVYRLRSVPGIGQILSLVILYEIGDIDRFPRVQDFVSYARLIKCAKESAGKRDGTSGAKIGNAHLKWAFSEAAVLFLRNNPEGRRYRQRLQKKHGKAKSLSILAHKLGRAVYFMLKGDQAFDLQRFVAA
;
A
#
# COMPACT_ATOMS: atom_id res chain seq x y z
N MET A 1 -12.75 -11.75 26.23
CA MET A 1 -11.63 -10.82 25.90
C MET A 1 -11.69 -9.56 26.78
N TYR A 2 -10.55 -9.05 27.28
CA TYR A 2 -10.48 -7.74 27.95
C TYR A 2 -10.14 -6.64 26.94
N ILE A 3 -10.91 -5.55 26.93
CA ILE A 3 -10.66 -4.38 26.09
C ILE A 3 -10.26 -3.21 26.97
N CYS A 4 -9.20 -2.51 26.56
CA CYS A 4 -8.82 -1.21 27.09
C CYS A 4 -8.61 -0.23 25.91
N ILE A 5 -9.35 0.87 25.89
CA ILE A 5 -9.20 1.96 24.92
C ILE A 5 -8.56 3.14 25.63
N LEU A 6 -7.45 3.62 25.09
CA LEU A 6 -6.72 4.79 25.56
C LEU A 6 -6.93 5.96 24.59
N ASP A 7 -6.93 7.20 25.11
CA ASP A 7 -6.79 8.38 24.25
C ASP A 7 -5.33 8.62 23.85
N GLN A 8 -5.09 9.65 23.02
CA GLN A 8 -3.74 10.02 22.55
C GLN A 8 -2.82 10.45 23.70
N GLN A 9 -3.37 10.83 24.85
CA GLN A 9 -2.64 11.22 26.06
C GLN A 9 -2.44 10.02 27.01
N GLY A 10 -2.85 8.82 26.63
CA GLY A 10 -2.70 7.59 27.43
C GLY A 10 -3.75 7.41 28.53
N ARG A 11 -4.79 8.25 28.58
CA ARG A 11 -5.86 8.12 29.58
C ARG A 11 -6.85 7.06 29.14
N VAL A 12 -7.31 6.25 30.11
CA VAL A 12 -8.29 5.20 29.86
C VAL A 12 -9.65 5.82 29.53
N ARG A 13 -10.16 5.55 28.33
CA ARG A 13 -11.49 5.97 27.86
C ARG A 13 -12.53 4.87 28.03
N LEU A 14 -12.12 3.62 27.95
CA LEU A 14 -12.98 2.45 28.15
C LEU A 14 -12.13 1.29 28.66
N HIS A 15 -12.61 0.59 29.67
CA HIS A 15 -12.09 -0.73 30.01
C HIS A 15 -13.24 -1.67 30.35
N ARG A 16 -13.30 -2.84 29.70
CA ARG A 16 -14.41 -3.79 29.89
C ARG A 16 -14.00 -5.21 29.52
N ASN A 17 -14.43 -6.18 30.34
CA ASN A 17 -14.45 -7.58 29.94
C ASN A 17 -15.66 -7.84 29.03
N LEU A 18 -15.40 -8.30 27.81
CA LEU A 18 -16.43 -8.71 26.86
C LEU A 18 -16.48 -10.24 26.76
N PRO A 19 -17.67 -10.85 26.82
CA PRO A 19 -17.87 -12.27 26.57
C PRO A 19 -17.86 -12.54 25.06
N ALA A 20 -16.72 -12.28 24.42
CA ALA A 20 -16.49 -12.52 23.01
C ALA A 20 -15.03 -12.94 22.78
N GLU A 21 -14.82 -13.75 21.75
CA GLU A 21 -13.49 -14.03 21.22
C GLU A 21 -12.96 -12.83 20.43
N PRO A 22 -11.62 -12.62 20.39
CA PRO A 22 -11.04 -11.49 19.67
C PRO A 22 -11.43 -11.40 18.20
N GLY A 23 -11.58 -12.55 17.52
CA GLY A 23 -11.98 -12.60 16.10
C GLY A 23 -13.36 -11.99 15.87
N ASP A 24 -14.37 -12.46 16.59
CA ASP A 24 -15.76 -12.00 16.47
C ASP A 24 -15.89 -10.50 16.75
N PHE A 25 -15.14 -10.02 17.74
CA PHE A 25 -15.11 -8.60 18.07
C PHE A 25 -14.52 -7.74 16.94
N LEU A 26 -13.39 -8.18 16.35
CA LEU A 26 -12.76 -7.46 15.25
C LEU A 26 -13.66 -7.45 14.02
N ASP A 27 -14.33 -8.56 13.71
CA ASP A 27 -15.26 -8.63 12.59
C ASP A 27 -16.48 -7.70 12.79
N ALA A 28 -16.99 -7.60 14.02
CA ALA A 28 -18.07 -6.68 14.36
C ALA A 28 -17.65 -5.21 14.18
N ILE A 29 -16.41 -4.86 14.59
CA ILE A 29 -15.91 -3.48 14.49
C ILE A 29 -15.47 -3.11 13.08
N LYS A 30 -14.92 -4.05 12.31
CA LYS A 30 -14.35 -3.81 10.98
C LYS A 30 -15.32 -3.04 10.09
N LYS A 31 -16.56 -3.52 9.99
CA LYS A 31 -17.60 -2.88 9.16
C LYS A 31 -17.92 -1.46 9.65
N ARG A 32 -17.96 -1.25 10.97
CA ARG A 32 -18.23 0.08 11.55
C ARG A 32 -17.08 1.05 11.28
N LEU A 33 -15.84 0.60 11.38
CA LEU A 33 -14.65 1.39 11.04
C LEU A 33 -14.60 1.74 9.56
N GLU A 34 -14.84 0.77 8.67
CA GLU A 34 -14.90 1.02 7.23
C GLU A 34 -15.96 2.07 6.89
N LEU A 35 -17.18 1.93 7.43
CA LEU A 35 -18.25 2.91 7.25
C LEU A 35 -17.88 4.28 7.82
N TYR A 36 -17.25 4.33 8.98
CA TYR A 36 -16.80 5.58 9.59
C TYR A 36 -15.78 6.29 8.69
N VAL A 37 -14.79 5.56 8.16
CA VAL A 37 -13.81 6.13 7.22
C VAL A 37 -14.55 6.65 5.98
N LEU A 38 -15.39 5.84 5.35
CA LEU A 38 -16.10 6.24 4.12
C LEU A 38 -17.03 7.43 4.32
N HIS A 39 -17.63 7.58 5.50
CA HIS A 39 -18.48 8.72 5.82
C HIS A 39 -17.69 10.01 6.07
N ASN A 40 -16.46 9.90 6.59
CA ASN A 40 -15.61 11.05 6.93
C ASN A 40 -14.63 11.43 5.81
N VAL A 41 -14.46 10.57 4.81
CA VAL A 41 -13.70 10.85 3.58
C VAL A 41 -14.41 11.96 2.81
N ARG A 42 -13.79 13.14 2.80
CA ARG A 42 -14.28 14.32 2.07
C ARG A 42 -13.51 14.46 0.77
N GLU A 43 -14.22 14.69 -0.33
CA GLU A 43 -13.67 15.05 -1.65
C GLU A 43 -12.52 14.15 -2.13
N HIS A 44 -12.85 13.14 -2.92
CA HIS A 44 -11.87 12.32 -3.66
C HIS A 44 -12.33 12.17 -5.10
N ASP A 45 -11.40 12.04 -6.04
CA ASP A 45 -11.74 11.71 -7.43
C ASP A 45 -12.30 10.27 -7.50
N PRO A 46 -13.61 10.09 -7.77
CA PRO A 46 -14.21 8.76 -7.82
C PRO A 46 -13.64 7.92 -8.98
N GLN A 47 -13.21 8.57 -10.06
CA GLN A 47 -12.63 7.91 -11.22
C GLN A 47 -11.22 7.40 -10.90
N ALA A 48 -10.40 8.18 -10.21
CA ALA A 48 -9.10 7.70 -9.73
C ALA A 48 -9.24 6.52 -8.75
N VAL A 49 -10.23 6.56 -7.85
CA VAL A 49 -10.54 5.42 -6.97
C VAL A 49 -10.92 4.19 -7.81
N TYR A 50 -11.79 4.34 -8.80
CA TYR A 50 -12.19 3.25 -9.68
C TYR A 50 -10.99 2.65 -10.43
N ARG A 51 -10.12 3.50 -10.99
CA ARG A 51 -8.88 3.08 -11.65
C ARG A 51 -7.97 2.30 -10.70
N LEU A 52 -7.74 2.79 -9.48
CA LEU A 52 -6.92 2.06 -8.49
C LEU A 52 -7.52 0.71 -8.10
N ARG A 53 -8.84 0.64 -7.94
CA ARG A 53 -9.57 -0.60 -7.61
C ARG A 53 -9.56 -1.64 -8.73
N SER A 54 -9.19 -1.26 -9.95
CA SER A 54 -8.98 -2.23 -11.04
C SER A 54 -7.72 -3.09 -10.83
N VAL A 55 -6.79 -2.66 -9.97
CA VAL A 55 -5.62 -3.47 -9.60
C VAL A 55 -6.06 -4.58 -8.63
N PRO A 56 -5.85 -5.87 -8.94
CA PRO A 56 -6.15 -6.95 -8.02
C PRO A 56 -5.46 -6.73 -6.66
N GLY A 57 -6.22 -6.77 -5.58
CA GLY A 57 -5.69 -6.56 -4.22
C GLY A 57 -5.62 -5.12 -3.74
N ILE A 58 -5.97 -4.13 -4.59
CA ILE A 58 -6.24 -2.76 -4.13
C ILE A 58 -7.76 -2.60 -3.94
N GLY A 59 -8.19 -2.57 -2.68
CA GLY A 59 -9.59 -2.33 -2.31
C GLY A 59 -9.89 -0.84 -2.12
N GLN A 60 -11.12 -0.54 -1.68
CA GLN A 60 -11.58 0.83 -1.43
C GLN A 60 -10.66 1.57 -0.45
N ILE A 61 -10.35 0.97 0.72
CA ILE A 61 -9.52 1.60 1.75
C ILE A 61 -8.10 1.86 1.24
N LEU A 62 -7.47 0.87 0.60
CA LEU A 62 -6.13 1.05 0.03
C LEU A 62 -6.11 2.11 -1.08
N SER A 63 -7.15 2.18 -1.91
CA SER A 63 -7.26 3.21 -2.95
C SER A 63 -7.31 4.61 -2.34
N LEU A 64 -8.13 4.79 -1.30
CA LEU A 64 -8.23 6.07 -0.60
C LEU A 64 -6.90 6.44 0.06
N VAL A 65 -6.25 5.53 0.79
CA VAL A 65 -4.93 5.78 1.38
C VAL A 65 -3.92 6.18 0.31
N ILE A 66 -3.89 5.48 -0.83
CA ILE A 66 -2.97 5.81 -1.92
C ILE A 66 -3.27 7.23 -2.46
N LEU A 67 -4.53 7.58 -2.71
CA LEU A 67 -4.88 8.90 -3.24
C LEU A 67 -4.59 10.03 -2.25
N TYR A 68 -4.97 9.90 -0.99
CA TYR A 68 -4.74 10.95 0.00
C TYR A 68 -3.26 11.19 0.28
N GLU A 69 -2.45 10.13 0.27
CA GLU A 69 -1.01 10.27 0.51
C GLU A 69 -0.24 10.77 -0.73
N ILE A 70 -0.77 10.52 -1.94
CA ILE A 70 -0.24 11.09 -3.18
C ILE A 70 -0.66 12.56 -3.31
N GLY A 71 -1.93 12.87 -3.05
CA GLY A 71 -2.54 14.12 -3.47
C GLY A 71 -2.58 14.19 -4.99
N ASP A 72 -1.94 15.21 -5.55
CA ASP A 72 -1.74 15.35 -6.99
C ASP A 72 -0.57 14.47 -7.48
N ILE A 73 -0.82 13.59 -8.45
CA ILE A 73 0.22 12.74 -9.06
C ILE A 73 1.23 13.55 -9.88
N ASP A 74 0.82 14.70 -10.41
CA ASP A 74 1.66 15.55 -11.27
C ASP A 74 2.79 16.24 -10.50
N ARG A 75 2.71 16.26 -9.16
CA ARG A 75 3.81 16.71 -8.29
C ARG A 75 5.07 15.83 -8.40
N PHE A 76 4.97 14.66 -9.02
CA PHE A 76 6.08 13.74 -9.27
C PHE A 76 6.42 13.71 -10.77
N PRO A 77 7.43 14.48 -11.23
CA PRO A 77 7.79 14.56 -12.64
C PRO A 77 8.24 13.21 -13.21
N ARG A 78 8.87 12.36 -12.38
CA ARG A 78 9.34 11.04 -12.77
C ARG A 78 8.78 9.97 -11.86
N VAL A 79 8.57 8.78 -12.43
CA VAL A 79 8.19 7.59 -11.65
C VAL A 79 9.19 7.28 -10.54
N GLN A 80 10.48 7.57 -10.73
CA GLN A 80 11.53 7.40 -9.73
C GLN A 80 11.28 8.25 -8.48
N ASP A 81 10.81 9.48 -8.66
CA ASP A 81 10.51 10.40 -7.56
C ASP A 81 9.34 9.87 -6.72
N PHE A 82 8.31 9.34 -7.40
CA PHE A 82 7.16 8.73 -6.75
C PHE A 82 7.54 7.46 -5.96
N VAL A 83 8.24 6.51 -6.58
CA VAL A 83 8.59 5.25 -5.88
C VAL A 83 9.63 5.47 -4.77
N SER A 84 10.45 6.51 -4.88
CA SER A 84 11.29 7.01 -3.79
C SER A 84 10.44 7.52 -2.63
N TYR A 85 9.51 8.43 -2.92
CA TYR A 85 8.57 8.96 -1.91
C TYR A 85 7.74 7.86 -1.24
N ALA A 86 7.26 6.86 -1.99
CA ALA A 86 6.49 5.74 -1.46
C ALA A 86 7.33 4.67 -0.70
N ARG A 87 8.63 4.91 -0.51
CA ARG A 87 9.61 3.98 0.10
C ARG A 87 9.70 2.60 -0.58
N LEU A 88 9.46 2.54 -1.89
CA LEU A 88 9.47 1.30 -2.66
C LEU A 88 10.84 0.95 -3.23
N ILE A 89 11.82 1.84 -3.06
CA ILE A 89 13.22 1.64 -3.43
C ILE A 89 14.12 1.77 -2.20
N LYS A 90 15.37 1.32 -2.34
CA LYS A 90 16.40 1.57 -1.32
C LYS A 90 17.13 2.87 -1.66
N CYS A 91 17.27 3.77 -0.70
CA CYS A 91 18.06 4.97 -0.88
C CYS A 91 19.55 4.61 -0.89
N ALA A 92 20.29 5.14 -1.86
CA ALA A 92 21.73 5.03 -1.88
C ALA A 92 22.33 5.86 -0.74
N LYS A 93 23.35 5.35 -0.06
CA LYS A 93 24.16 6.12 0.88
C LYS A 93 25.34 6.66 0.10
N GLU A 94 25.34 7.96 -0.19
CA GLU A 94 26.36 8.61 -1.02
C GLU A 94 26.90 9.85 -0.33
N SER A 95 28.21 10.06 -0.40
CA SER A 95 28.90 11.23 0.15
C SER A 95 30.10 11.58 -0.71
N ALA A 96 30.30 12.85 -1.03
CA ALA A 96 31.42 13.32 -1.87
C ALA A 96 31.60 12.50 -3.17
N GLY A 97 30.49 12.13 -3.83
CA GLY A 97 30.49 11.34 -5.07
C GLY A 97 30.82 9.85 -4.90
N LYS A 98 31.05 9.36 -3.68
CA LYS A 98 31.29 7.94 -3.38
C LYS A 98 30.03 7.27 -2.84
N ARG A 99 29.76 6.04 -3.29
CA ARG A 99 28.62 5.24 -2.88
C ARG A 99 29.03 4.18 -1.84
N ASP A 100 28.40 4.24 -0.67
CA ASP A 100 28.65 3.39 0.50
C ASP A 100 27.38 2.56 0.85
N GLY A 101 26.85 1.85 -0.14
CA GLY A 101 25.68 0.98 0.05
C GLY A 101 24.34 1.72 0.13
N THR A 102 23.50 1.36 1.10
CA THR A 102 22.13 1.88 1.24
C THR A 102 21.81 2.25 2.68
N SER A 103 21.14 3.38 2.90
CA SER A 103 20.68 3.86 4.21
C SER A 103 19.27 4.45 4.09
N GLY A 104 18.74 5.05 5.14
CA GLY A 104 17.52 5.86 5.04
C GLY A 104 16.23 5.05 4.87
N ALA A 105 16.15 3.83 5.40
CA ALA A 105 14.99 2.95 5.25
C ALA A 105 13.65 3.55 5.74
N LYS A 106 13.70 4.61 6.56
CA LYS A 106 12.53 5.33 7.09
C LYS A 106 12.26 6.67 6.38
N ILE A 107 13.02 7.03 5.34
CA ILE A 107 12.76 8.25 4.55
C ILE A 107 11.60 8.00 3.59
N GLY A 108 10.72 9.00 3.41
CA GLY A 108 9.54 8.97 2.54
C GLY A 108 8.24 8.75 3.32
N ASN A 109 7.19 8.30 2.64
CA ASN A 109 5.84 8.13 3.18
C ASN A 109 5.59 6.70 3.73
N ALA A 110 5.37 6.59 5.04
CA ALA A 110 5.15 5.30 5.70
C ALA A 110 3.81 4.66 5.33
N HIS A 111 2.78 5.45 5.07
CA HIS A 111 1.44 4.98 4.71
C HIS A 111 1.42 4.37 3.32
N LEU A 112 2.05 5.01 2.33
CA LEU A 112 2.24 4.43 0.99
C LEU A 112 3.08 3.15 1.04
N LYS A 113 4.15 3.14 1.85
CA LYS A 113 4.96 1.93 2.04
C LYS A 113 4.11 0.76 2.53
N TRP A 114 3.30 1.00 3.55
CA TRP A 114 2.37 0.00 4.07
C TRP A 114 1.35 -0.42 2.99
N ALA A 115 0.68 0.55 2.36
CA ALA A 115 -0.39 0.30 1.39
C ALA A 115 0.08 -0.57 0.21
N PHE A 116 1.24 -0.28 -0.38
CA PHE A 116 1.78 -1.08 -1.49
C PHE A 116 2.33 -2.44 -1.04
N SER A 117 2.78 -2.56 0.22
CA SER A 117 3.20 -3.87 0.75
C SER A 117 1.99 -4.78 0.95
N GLU A 118 0.89 -4.23 1.47
CA GLU A 118 -0.38 -4.94 1.62
C GLU A 118 -0.99 -5.30 0.26
N ALA A 119 -1.03 -4.34 -0.66
CA ALA A 119 -1.49 -4.55 -2.03
C ALA A 119 -0.70 -5.68 -2.72
N ALA A 120 0.61 -5.77 -2.53
CA ALA A 120 1.42 -6.84 -3.12
C ALA A 120 1.08 -8.24 -2.57
N VAL A 121 0.69 -8.34 -1.29
CA VAL A 121 0.25 -9.61 -0.69
C VAL A 121 -1.14 -9.96 -1.22
N LEU A 122 -2.08 -9.01 -1.18
CA LEU A 122 -3.47 -9.20 -1.63
C LEU A 122 -3.56 -9.49 -3.13
N PHE A 123 -2.71 -8.86 -3.94
CA PHE A 123 -2.60 -9.09 -5.38
C PHE A 123 -2.42 -10.58 -5.71
N LEU A 124 -1.77 -11.35 -4.84
CA LEU A 124 -1.47 -12.76 -5.08
C LEU A 124 -2.59 -13.73 -4.70
N ARG A 125 -3.55 -13.30 -3.87
CA ARG A 125 -4.57 -14.17 -3.27
C ARG A 125 -5.39 -14.89 -4.34
N ASN A 126 -5.86 -14.16 -5.34
CA ASN A 126 -6.70 -14.69 -6.43
C ASN A 126 -6.14 -14.38 -7.83
N ASN A 127 -4.82 -14.24 -7.98
CA ASN A 127 -4.18 -13.93 -9.26
C ASN A 127 -3.13 -15.00 -9.64
N PRO A 128 -3.49 -16.01 -10.47
CA PRO A 128 -2.55 -17.04 -10.91
C PRO A 128 -1.33 -16.49 -11.67
N GLU A 129 -1.53 -15.51 -12.54
CA GLU A 129 -0.44 -14.89 -13.32
C GLU A 129 0.52 -14.11 -12.41
N GLY A 130 -0.03 -13.36 -11.45
CA GLY A 130 0.73 -12.70 -10.40
C GLY A 130 1.55 -13.67 -9.55
N ARG A 131 0.99 -14.83 -9.21
CA ARG A 131 1.72 -15.89 -8.51
C ARG A 131 2.86 -16.46 -9.35
N ARG A 132 2.63 -16.75 -10.64
CA ARG A 132 3.69 -17.20 -11.57
C ARG A 132 4.79 -16.15 -11.71
N TYR A 133 4.44 -14.87 -11.81
CA TYR A 133 5.40 -13.76 -11.83
C TYR A 133 6.24 -13.73 -10.55
N ARG A 134 5.61 -13.79 -9.38
CA ARG A 134 6.32 -13.82 -8.10
C ARG A 134 7.23 -15.05 -7.98
N GLN A 135 6.81 -16.23 -8.44
CA GLN A 135 7.65 -17.43 -8.42
C GLN A 135 8.94 -17.23 -9.23
N ARG A 136 8.88 -16.59 -10.40
CA ARG A 136 10.08 -16.20 -11.17
C ARG A 136 10.99 -15.27 -10.36
N LEU A 137 10.43 -14.27 -9.68
CA LEU A 137 11.20 -13.38 -8.81
C LEU A 137 11.81 -14.10 -7.61
N GLN A 138 11.09 -15.04 -7.00
CA GLN A 138 11.58 -15.82 -5.87
C GLN A 138 12.79 -16.66 -6.25
N LYS A 139 12.75 -17.33 -7.42
CA LYS A 139 13.89 -18.10 -7.93
C LYS A 139 15.15 -17.24 -8.11
N LYS A 140 14.99 -15.98 -8.54
CA LYS A 140 16.12 -15.07 -8.81
C LYS A 140 16.60 -14.27 -7.60
N HIS A 141 15.71 -13.94 -6.67
CA HIS A 141 15.99 -12.94 -5.61
C HIS A 141 15.64 -13.39 -4.20
N GLY A 142 15.05 -14.58 -4.04
CA GLY A 142 14.61 -15.11 -2.75
C GLY A 142 13.22 -14.62 -2.33
N LYS A 143 12.64 -15.31 -1.34
CA LYS A 143 11.26 -15.11 -0.88
C LYS A 143 10.99 -13.69 -0.38
N ALA A 144 11.85 -13.17 0.50
CA ALA A 144 11.68 -11.84 1.10
C ALA A 144 11.74 -10.72 0.05
N LYS A 145 12.76 -10.73 -0.80
CA LYS A 145 12.97 -9.68 -1.82
C LYS A 145 11.90 -9.71 -2.92
N SER A 146 11.33 -10.88 -3.22
CA SER A 146 10.29 -11.03 -4.25
C SER A 146 9.06 -10.15 -4.01
N LEU A 147 8.62 -10.01 -2.75
CA LEU A 147 7.45 -9.18 -2.40
C LEU A 147 7.77 -7.69 -2.53
N SER A 148 8.95 -7.27 -2.08
CA SER A 148 9.37 -5.87 -2.22
C SER A 148 9.51 -5.45 -3.69
N ILE A 149 10.00 -6.35 -4.55
CA ILE A 149 10.07 -6.10 -6.01
C ILE A 149 8.66 -6.00 -6.60
N LEU A 150 7.74 -6.88 -6.20
CA LEU A 150 6.35 -6.82 -6.66
C LEU A 150 5.66 -5.52 -6.22
N ALA A 151 5.80 -5.12 -4.95
CA ALA A 151 5.29 -3.86 -4.43
C ALA A 151 5.85 -2.65 -5.19
N HIS A 152 7.16 -2.65 -5.49
CA HIS A 152 7.78 -1.61 -6.32
C HIS A 152 7.16 -1.57 -7.73
N LYS A 153 6.95 -2.73 -8.35
CA LYS A 153 6.33 -2.80 -9.67
C LYS A 153 4.88 -2.31 -9.66
N LEU A 154 4.10 -2.66 -8.63
CA LEU A 154 2.74 -2.13 -8.43
C LEU A 154 2.74 -0.61 -8.26
N GLY A 155 3.67 -0.05 -7.49
CA GLY A 155 3.84 1.39 -7.37
C GLY A 155 4.09 2.06 -8.72
N ARG A 156 5.01 1.50 -9.54
CA ARG A 156 5.25 2.00 -10.89
C ARG A 156 4.00 1.93 -11.78
N ALA A 157 3.23 0.84 -11.70
CA ALA A 157 1.99 0.70 -12.45
C ALA A 157 0.96 1.77 -12.04
N VAL A 158 0.75 1.95 -10.73
CA VAL A 158 -0.16 2.97 -10.19
C VAL A 158 0.24 4.37 -10.65
N TYR A 159 1.53 4.71 -10.65
CA TYR A 159 2.01 6.00 -11.14
C TYR A 159 1.55 6.27 -12.59
N PHE A 160 1.79 5.32 -13.50
CA PHE A 160 1.40 5.48 -14.90
C PHE A 160 -0.11 5.42 -15.12
N MET A 161 -0.83 4.62 -14.34
CA MET A 161 -2.29 4.57 -14.37
C MET A 161 -2.92 5.91 -13.99
N LEU A 162 -2.41 6.55 -12.94
CA LEU A 162 -2.91 7.85 -12.49
C LEU A 162 -2.50 8.97 -13.46
N LYS A 163 -1.26 9.00 -13.93
CA LYS A 163 -0.78 9.99 -14.92
C LYS A 163 -1.49 9.89 -16.28
N GLY A 164 -1.89 8.70 -16.69
CA GLY A 164 -2.50 8.44 -18.00
C GLY A 164 -4.01 8.26 -17.96
N ASP A 165 -4.65 8.34 -16.78
CA ASP A 165 -6.05 8.02 -16.57
C ASP A 165 -6.48 6.64 -17.11
N GLN A 166 -5.60 5.65 -16.96
CA GLN A 166 -5.82 4.27 -17.46
C GLN A 166 -6.13 3.30 -16.32
N ALA A 167 -7.02 2.34 -16.61
CA ALA A 167 -7.25 1.19 -15.75
C ALA A 167 -6.05 0.20 -15.81
N PHE A 168 -5.99 -0.70 -14.83
CA PHE A 168 -4.94 -1.68 -14.71
C PHE A 168 -5.03 -2.74 -15.81
N ASP A 169 -3.91 -2.98 -16.49
CA ASP A 169 -3.75 -4.05 -17.46
C ASP A 169 -2.79 -5.11 -16.90
N LEU A 170 -3.34 -6.29 -16.58
CA LEU A 170 -2.56 -7.40 -16.02
C LEU A 170 -1.56 -7.97 -17.04
N GLN A 171 -1.91 -8.05 -18.32
CA GLN A 171 -1.03 -8.63 -19.34
C GLN A 171 0.19 -7.75 -19.55
N ARG A 172 -0.03 -6.44 -19.70
CA ARG A 172 1.07 -5.46 -19.75
C ARG A 172 1.90 -5.47 -18.48
N PHE A 173 1.24 -5.61 -17.32
CA PHE A 173 1.94 -5.69 -16.04
C PHE A 173 2.84 -6.93 -15.95
N VAL A 174 2.42 -8.10 -16.42
CA VAL A 174 3.22 -9.34 -16.26
C VAL A 174 4.31 -9.47 -17.33
N ALA A 175 4.11 -8.85 -18.50
CA ALA A 175 5.03 -8.87 -19.64
C ALA A 175 6.27 -7.98 -19.45
N ALA A 176 6.11 -6.82 -18.81
CA ALA A 176 7.20 -5.87 -18.53
C ALA A 176 8.17 -6.33 -17.41
#